data_AF-A0A3D2FA29-F1
#
_entry.id   AF-A0A3D2FA29-F1
#
_cell.length_a   1.000
_cell.length_b   1.000
_cell.length_c   1.000
_cell.angle_alpha   90.00
_cell.angle_beta   90.00
_cell.angle_gamma   90.00
#
_symmetry.space_group_name_H-M   'P 1'
#
loop_
_entity.id
_entity.type
_entity.pdbx_description
1 polymer ?
#
loop_
_entity_poly.entity_id
_entity_poly.type
_entity_poly.pdbx_seq_one_letter_code
_entity_poly.pdbx_strand_id
1 'polypeptide(L)'
;FFGIAIGLRDLGMTMNPQAAHYTLMGTETLSLRMQRHVENAEKIAGWLETDPRVDYVTYAGLKSSPYYDRVAKICPRGAGGLFTIAVKGGYEACIKLVDSLEIFSHVANLGDTRSLVIHSASTTHRQLTEEQQRASGAAPEVVRISIGTEDADDLIADLDQALAKATS
;
A
#
# COMPACT_ATOMS: atom_id res chain seq x y z
N PHE A 1 13.01 -31.23 7.06
CA PHE A 1 14.36 -31.40 7.65
C PHE A 1 15.49 -30.81 6.81
N PHE A 2 15.47 -30.86 5.46
CA PHE A 2 16.54 -30.29 4.62
C PHE A 2 16.70 -28.75 4.71
N GLY A 3 15.61 -27.97 4.85
CA GLY A 3 15.70 -26.50 4.88
C GLY A 3 16.34 -25.91 6.13
N ILE A 4 16.12 -26.53 7.30
CA ILE A 4 16.69 -26.04 8.58
C ILE A 4 18.18 -26.42 8.67
N ALA A 5 18.54 -27.65 8.27
CA ALA A 5 19.91 -28.13 8.39
C ALA A 5 20.88 -27.42 7.42
N ILE A 6 20.50 -27.18 6.17
CA ILE A 6 21.37 -26.51 5.19
C ILE A 6 21.28 -24.98 5.34
N GLY A 7 20.07 -24.42 5.49
CA GLY A 7 19.89 -22.97 5.57
C GLY A 7 20.51 -22.35 6.82
N LEU A 8 20.34 -22.96 7.99
CA LEU A 8 20.84 -22.37 9.24
C LEU A 8 22.32 -22.70 9.49
N ARG A 9 22.76 -23.92 9.15
CA ARG A 9 24.16 -24.36 9.38
C ARG A 9 25.12 -23.84 8.32
N ASP A 10 24.74 -23.89 7.04
CA ASP A 10 25.66 -23.61 5.95
C ASP A 10 25.55 -22.16 5.46
N LEU A 11 24.35 -21.53 5.53
CA LEU A 11 24.15 -20.13 5.13
C LEU A 11 24.07 -19.14 6.31
N GLY A 12 23.80 -19.61 7.53
CA GLY A 12 23.86 -18.78 8.74
C GLY A 12 22.82 -17.66 8.85
N MET A 13 21.72 -17.71 8.08
CA MET A 13 20.69 -16.66 8.04
C MET A 13 19.80 -16.66 9.31
N THR A 14 20.40 -16.35 10.45
CA THR A 14 19.71 -16.24 11.74
C THR A 14 19.26 -14.80 12.00
N MET A 15 18.06 -14.64 12.59
CA MET A 15 17.58 -13.33 13.03
C MET A 15 18.40 -12.88 14.25
N ASN A 16 18.89 -11.63 14.23
CA ASN A 16 19.61 -11.13 15.40
C ASN A 16 18.64 -11.00 16.61
N PRO A 17 19.12 -11.21 17.86
CA PRO A 17 18.24 -11.20 19.04
C PRO A 17 17.51 -9.88 19.26
N GLN A 18 18.11 -8.75 18.87
CA GLN A 18 17.52 -7.42 19.04
C GLN A 18 16.32 -7.20 18.11
N ALA A 19 16.41 -7.64 16.86
CA ALA A 19 15.32 -7.60 15.88
C ALA A 19 14.19 -8.55 16.26
N ALA A 20 14.52 -9.70 16.84
CA ALA A 20 13.53 -10.59 17.43
C ALA A 20 12.78 -9.89 18.58
N HIS A 21 13.50 -9.21 19.48
CA HIS A 21 12.89 -8.43 20.55
C HIS A 21 11.97 -7.30 20.01
N TYR A 22 12.42 -6.53 19.01
CA TYR A 22 11.59 -5.49 18.39
C TYR A 22 10.36 -6.04 17.69
N THR A 23 10.48 -7.21 17.05
CA THR A 23 9.34 -7.89 16.44
C THR A 23 8.31 -8.29 17.50
N LEU A 24 8.77 -8.89 18.60
CA LEU A 24 7.91 -9.27 19.72
C LEU A 24 7.18 -8.06 20.31
N MET A 25 7.90 -6.99 20.62
CA MET A 25 7.31 -5.72 21.09
C MET A 25 6.27 -5.18 20.10
N GLY A 26 6.58 -5.18 18.79
CA GLY A 26 5.65 -4.72 17.76
C GLY A 26 4.39 -5.58 17.65
N THR A 27 4.48 -6.89 17.90
CA THR A 27 3.32 -7.81 17.82
C THR A 27 2.28 -7.59 18.91
N GLU A 28 2.65 -7.01 20.05
CA GLU A 28 1.70 -6.74 21.16
C GLU A 28 0.54 -5.84 20.74
N THR A 29 0.76 -4.93 19.79
CA THR A 29 -0.25 -4.01 19.27
C THR A 29 -0.81 -4.41 17.91
N LEU A 30 -0.45 -5.60 17.40
CA LEU A 30 -0.81 -6.03 16.04
C LEU A 30 -2.32 -5.98 15.79
N SER A 31 -3.12 -6.50 16.73
CA SER A 31 -4.58 -6.54 16.57
C SER A 31 -5.20 -5.14 16.49
N LEU A 32 -4.73 -4.20 17.31
CA LEU A 32 -5.20 -2.82 17.33
C LEU A 32 -4.80 -2.07 16.06
N ARG A 33 -3.53 -2.21 15.64
CA ARG A 33 -3.03 -1.58 14.41
C ARG A 33 -3.75 -2.13 13.18
N MET A 34 -3.91 -3.45 13.07
CA MET A 34 -4.60 -4.05 11.92
C MET A 34 -6.07 -3.61 11.83
N GLN A 35 -6.76 -3.47 12.96
CA GLN A 35 -8.12 -2.92 12.96
C GLN A 35 -8.13 -1.49 12.40
N ARG A 36 -7.25 -0.61 12.90
CA ARG A 36 -7.16 0.78 12.41
C ARG A 36 -6.77 0.85 10.93
N HIS A 37 -5.80 0.05 10.48
CA HIS A 37 -5.41 -0.01 9.07
C HIS A 37 -6.57 -0.38 8.15
N VAL A 38 -7.36 -1.38 8.56
CA VAL A 38 -8.54 -1.84 7.80
C VAL A 38 -9.61 -0.74 7.76
N GLU A 39 -9.98 -0.19 8.92
CA GLU A 39 -11.00 0.88 9.02
C GLU A 39 -10.62 2.09 8.15
N ASN A 40 -9.37 2.54 8.24
CA ASN A 40 -8.88 3.66 7.47
C ASN A 40 -8.85 3.33 5.97
N ALA A 41 -8.37 2.15 5.58
CA ALA A 41 -8.29 1.78 4.18
C ALA A 41 -9.66 1.61 3.53
N GLU A 42 -10.65 1.04 4.23
CA GLU A 42 -12.03 0.97 3.74
C GLU A 42 -12.60 2.37 3.47
N LYS A 43 -12.41 3.31 4.42
CA LYS A 43 -12.88 4.69 4.27
C LYS A 43 -12.18 5.43 3.12
N ILE A 44 -10.85 5.37 3.07
CA ILE A 44 -10.05 6.09 2.08
C ILE A 44 -10.23 5.50 0.69
N ALA A 45 -10.23 4.17 0.55
CA ALA A 45 -10.47 3.51 -0.73
C ALA A 45 -11.88 3.79 -1.26
N GLY A 46 -12.89 3.82 -0.37
CA GLY A 46 -14.26 4.18 -0.74
C GLY A 46 -14.38 5.64 -1.21
N TRP A 47 -13.67 6.56 -0.57
CA TRP A 47 -13.60 7.96 -1.04
C TRP A 47 -12.92 8.07 -2.41
N LEU A 48 -11.74 7.43 -2.59
CA LEU A 48 -11.00 7.40 -3.85
C LEU A 48 -11.79 6.77 -5.00
N GLU A 49 -12.62 5.76 -4.74
CA GLU A 49 -13.46 5.10 -5.76
C GLU A 49 -14.49 6.06 -6.39
N THR A 50 -14.87 7.11 -5.66
CA THR A 50 -15.83 8.13 -6.12
C THR A 50 -15.16 9.37 -6.72
N ASP A 51 -13.83 9.46 -6.66
CA ASP A 51 -13.10 10.64 -7.09
C ASP A 51 -12.91 10.69 -8.62
N PRO A 52 -13.30 11.78 -9.30
CA PRO A 52 -13.21 11.86 -10.75
C PRO A 52 -11.77 11.93 -11.28
N ARG A 53 -10.75 12.10 -10.43
CA ARG A 53 -9.32 12.10 -10.80
C ARG A 53 -8.69 10.71 -10.76
N VAL A 54 -9.42 9.72 -10.22
CA VAL A 54 -8.98 8.32 -10.12
C VAL A 54 -9.76 7.49 -11.14
N ASP A 55 -9.07 6.63 -11.90
CA ASP A 55 -9.70 5.74 -12.87
C ASP A 55 -10.26 4.49 -12.22
N TYR A 56 -9.50 3.88 -11.30
CA TYR A 56 -9.94 2.73 -10.51
C TYR A 56 -9.14 2.57 -9.21
N VAL A 57 -9.72 1.84 -8.26
CA VAL A 57 -9.12 1.48 -6.98
C VAL A 57 -9.13 -0.05 -6.85
N THR A 58 -8.02 -0.65 -6.42
CA THR A 58 -7.87 -2.13 -6.37
C THR A 58 -8.17 -2.74 -5.00
N TYR A 59 -8.69 -1.95 -4.05
CA TYR A 59 -8.92 -2.42 -2.69
C TYR A 59 -9.92 -3.57 -2.64
N ALA A 60 -9.51 -4.71 -2.08
CA ALA A 60 -10.31 -5.94 -2.10
C ALA A 60 -11.62 -5.83 -1.31
N GLY A 61 -11.72 -4.88 -0.36
CA GLY A 61 -12.95 -4.60 0.39
C GLY A 61 -14.01 -3.79 -0.36
N LEU A 62 -13.71 -3.26 -1.56
CA LEU A 62 -14.70 -2.55 -2.38
C LEU A 62 -15.59 -3.52 -3.15
N LYS A 63 -16.87 -3.16 -3.33
CA LYS A 63 -17.84 -3.97 -4.10
C LYS A 63 -17.46 -4.11 -5.57
N SER A 64 -16.73 -3.15 -6.12
CA SER A 64 -16.19 -3.20 -7.48
C SER A 64 -15.06 -4.21 -7.64
N SER A 65 -14.45 -4.65 -6.54
CA SER A 65 -13.32 -5.57 -6.58
C SER A 65 -13.76 -6.96 -7.04
N PRO A 66 -13.02 -7.61 -7.97
CA PRO A 66 -13.29 -9.00 -8.35
C PRO A 66 -13.09 -10.00 -7.19
N TYR A 67 -12.52 -9.55 -6.07
CA TYR A 67 -12.24 -10.36 -4.90
C TYR A 67 -13.20 -10.12 -3.73
N TYR A 68 -14.16 -9.19 -3.87
CA TYR A 68 -15.07 -8.77 -2.79
C TYR A 68 -15.70 -9.96 -2.05
N ASP A 69 -16.32 -10.88 -2.80
CA ASP A 69 -17.01 -12.05 -2.24
C ASP A 69 -16.08 -13.02 -1.49
N ARG A 70 -14.78 -12.98 -1.79
CA ARG A 70 -13.77 -13.84 -1.14
C ARG A 70 -13.29 -13.26 0.18
N VAL A 71 -13.42 -11.95 0.40
CA VAL A 71 -12.92 -11.27 1.61
C VAL A 71 -13.55 -11.87 2.85
N ALA A 72 -14.87 -12.05 2.88
CA ALA A 72 -15.58 -12.61 4.03
C ALA A 72 -15.06 -14.01 4.43
N LYS A 73 -14.57 -14.80 3.47
CA LYS A 73 -14.04 -16.14 3.70
C LYS A 73 -12.56 -16.14 4.08
N ILE A 74 -11.73 -15.35 3.39
CA ILE A 74 -10.27 -15.39 3.51
C ILE A 74 -9.76 -14.41 4.57
N CYS A 75 -10.36 -13.23 4.63
CA CYS A 75 -9.98 -12.13 5.50
C CYS A 75 -11.21 -11.63 6.28
N PRO A 76 -11.80 -12.45 7.18
CA PRO A 76 -13.07 -12.13 7.86
C PRO A 76 -13.00 -10.88 8.76
N ARG A 77 -11.80 -10.34 8.99
CA ARG A 77 -11.54 -9.12 9.79
C ARG A 77 -11.17 -7.91 8.92
N GLY A 78 -11.39 -7.98 7.61
CA GLY A 78 -11.15 -6.91 6.64
C GLY A 78 -9.94 -7.14 5.74
N ALA A 79 -9.90 -6.42 4.62
CA ALA A 79 -9.03 -6.73 3.49
C ALA A 79 -7.60 -6.14 3.58
N GLY A 80 -7.17 -5.76 4.79
CA GLY A 80 -5.88 -5.11 5.05
C GLY A 80 -5.89 -3.61 4.75
N GLY A 81 -4.69 -3.01 4.77
CA GLY A 81 -4.47 -1.58 4.56
C GLY A 81 -3.71 -1.23 3.27
N LEU A 82 -3.61 -2.17 2.32
CA LEU A 82 -2.79 -2.02 1.11
C LEU A 82 -3.66 -2.10 -0.14
N PHE A 83 -3.51 -1.14 -1.03
CA PHE A 83 -4.13 -1.16 -2.36
C PHE A 83 -3.36 -0.29 -3.34
N THR A 84 -3.82 -0.27 -4.58
CA THR A 84 -3.33 0.64 -5.61
C THR A 84 -4.48 1.47 -6.19
N ILE A 85 -4.13 2.64 -6.72
CA ILE A 85 -5.01 3.49 -7.49
C ILE A 85 -4.40 3.76 -8.86
N ALA A 86 -5.24 3.91 -9.89
CA ALA A 86 -4.84 4.47 -11.16
C ALA A 86 -5.21 5.96 -11.20
N VAL A 87 -4.23 6.83 -11.39
CA VAL A 87 -4.41 8.30 -11.40
C VAL A 87 -4.53 8.79 -12.84
N LYS A 88 -5.57 9.58 -13.12
CA LYS A 88 -5.74 10.22 -14.42
C LYS A 88 -4.59 11.20 -14.69
N GLY A 89 -4.12 11.22 -15.92
CA GLY A 89 -2.90 11.96 -16.31
C GLY A 89 -1.62 11.10 -16.29
N GLY A 90 -1.72 9.84 -15.87
CA GLY A 90 -0.68 8.83 -16.08
C GLY A 90 0.60 9.08 -15.27
N TYR A 91 1.74 8.77 -15.88
CA TYR A 91 3.05 8.76 -15.23
C TYR A 91 3.44 10.08 -14.56
N GLU A 92 3.27 11.20 -15.26
CA GLU A 92 3.61 12.53 -14.74
C GLU A 92 2.70 12.93 -13.58
N ALA A 93 1.39 12.63 -13.67
CA ALA A 93 0.46 12.87 -12.58
C ALA A 93 0.82 12.03 -11.35
N CYS A 94 1.26 10.79 -11.52
CA CYS A 94 1.70 9.93 -10.42
C CYS A 94 2.96 10.46 -9.73
N ILE A 95 3.94 10.96 -10.49
CA ILE A 95 5.12 11.63 -9.90
C ILE A 95 4.69 12.87 -9.12
N LYS A 96 3.90 13.75 -9.74
CA LYS A 96 3.43 14.99 -9.12
C LYS A 96 2.60 14.74 -7.87
N LEU A 97 1.77 13.69 -7.86
CA LEU A 97 1.01 13.24 -6.69
C LEU A 97 1.97 12.88 -5.55
N VAL A 98 2.93 11.98 -5.81
CA VAL A 98 3.88 11.51 -4.78
C VAL A 98 4.73 12.65 -4.22
N ASP A 99 5.15 13.60 -5.06
CA ASP A 99 5.93 14.77 -4.65
C ASP A 99 5.10 15.84 -3.91
N SER A 100 3.77 15.81 -4.05
CA SER A 100 2.87 16.82 -3.47
C SER A 100 2.28 16.41 -2.11
N LEU A 101 2.43 15.15 -1.70
CA LEU A 101 1.91 14.66 -0.42
C LEU A 101 2.72 15.19 0.75
N GLU A 102 2.04 15.61 1.81
CA GLU A 102 2.64 16.25 2.98
C GLU A 102 2.65 15.31 4.21
N ILE A 103 1.75 14.33 4.25
CA ILE A 103 1.64 13.32 5.33
C ILE A 103 2.23 11.98 4.88
N PHE A 104 1.90 11.53 3.67
CA PHE A 104 2.37 10.22 3.19
C PHE A 104 3.89 10.20 2.98
N SER A 105 4.54 9.17 3.50
CA SER A 105 5.98 8.96 3.28
C SER A 105 6.24 8.23 1.97
N HIS A 106 7.08 8.79 1.10
CA HIS A 106 7.51 8.12 -0.14
C HIS A 106 8.59 7.06 0.13
N VAL A 107 8.18 5.83 0.38
CA VAL A 107 9.09 4.70 0.70
C VAL A 107 8.58 3.36 0.15
N ALA A 108 9.49 2.43 -0.08
CA ALA A 108 9.18 1.13 -0.68
C ALA A 108 8.63 0.07 0.30
N ASN A 109 8.75 0.27 1.61
CA ASN A 109 8.17 -0.64 2.61
C ASN A 109 6.63 -0.49 2.71
N LEU A 110 6.02 -1.31 3.56
CA LEU A 110 4.56 -1.37 3.80
C LEU A 110 4.27 -1.80 5.23
N GLY A 111 3.04 -1.57 5.70
CA GLY A 111 2.58 -2.01 7.02
C GLY A 111 3.23 -1.28 8.21
N ASP A 112 3.76 -0.08 7.97
CA ASP A 112 4.19 0.83 9.02
C ASP A 112 2.97 1.51 9.65
N THR A 113 3.14 2.05 10.85
CA THR A 113 2.16 2.95 11.49
C THR A 113 1.92 4.23 10.69
N ARG A 114 2.92 4.64 9.89
CA ARG A 114 2.82 5.75 8.95
C ARG A 114 2.20 5.30 7.64
N SER A 115 1.43 6.18 7.03
CA SER A 115 0.90 6.04 5.68
C SER A 115 2.02 6.22 4.65
N LEU A 116 2.13 5.27 3.75
CA LEU A 116 3.22 5.18 2.77
C LEU A 116 2.66 5.17 1.36
N VAL A 117 3.38 5.81 0.46
CA VAL A 117 3.03 5.89 -0.96
C VAL A 117 4.25 5.54 -1.80
N ILE A 118 4.05 4.87 -2.93
CA ILE A 118 5.12 4.66 -3.91
C ILE A 118 4.55 4.55 -5.31
N HIS A 119 5.19 5.24 -6.25
CA HIS A 119 4.96 5.05 -7.68
C HIS A 119 5.97 4.03 -8.20
N SER A 120 5.54 2.78 -8.39
CA SER A 120 6.45 1.66 -8.69
C SER A 120 7.14 1.81 -10.05
N ALA A 121 6.45 2.35 -11.07
CA ALA A 121 7.02 2.51 -12.41
C ALA A 121 8.21 3.48 -12.44
N SER A 122 8.20 4.55 -11.64
CA SER A 122 9.33 5.51 -11.55
C SER A 122 10.44 5.06 -10.58
N THR A 123 10.19 4.04 -9.74
CA THR A 123 11.10 3.61 -8.68
C THR A 123 11.55 2.16 -8.85
N THR A 124 10.85 1.24 -8.20
CA THR A 124 11.19 -0.19 -8.05
C THR A 124 11.14 -0.96 -9.36
N HIS A 125 10.34 -0.52 -10.32
CA HIS A 125 10.10 -1.19 -11.61
C HIS A 125 10.62 -0.36 -12.79
N ARG A 126 11.45 0.66 -12.55
CA ARG A 126 11.96 1.57 -13.60
C ARG A 126 12.78 0.89 -14.70
N GLN A 127 13.30 -0.31 -14.44
CA GLN A 127 14.11 -1.08 -15.40
C GLN A 127 13.25 -1.98 -16.30
N LEU A 128 11.96 -2.14 -15.99
CA LEU A 128 11.03 -2.91 -16.80
C LEU A 128 10.54 -2.07 -17.99
N THR A 129 10.21 -2.74 -19.10
CA THR A 129 9.47 -2.09 -20.18
C THR A 129 8.05 -1.76 -19.73
N GLU A 130 7.39 -0.83 -20.41
CA GLU A 130 6.00 -0.46 -20.07
C GLU A 130 5.06 -1.68 -20.10
N GLU A 131 5.22 -2.56 -21.09
CA GLU A 131 4.44 -3.80 -21.18
C GLU A 131 4.65 -4.70 -19.95
N GLN A 132 5.88 -4.83 -19.48
CA GLN A 132 6.22 -5.59 -18.28
C GLN A 132 5.69 -4.92 -17.01
N GLN A 133 5.72 -3.60 -16.92
CA GLN A 133 5.15 -2.82 -15.82
C GLN A 133 3.63 -3.03 -15.71
N ARG A 134 2.93 -2.98 -16.84
CA ARG A 134 1.48 -3.25 -16.90
C ARG A 134 1.17 -4.69 -16.49
N ALA A 135 1.94 -5.65 -17.02
CA ALA A 135 1.79 -7.07 -16.68
C ALA A 135 2.04 -7.37 -15.19
N SER A 136 2.91 -6.59 -14.52
CA SER A 136 3.19 -6.73 -13.09
C SER A 136 2.22 -5.96 -12.18
N GLY A 137 1.20 -5.28 -12.73
CA GLY A 137 0.27 -4.44 -11.97
C GLY A 137 0.89 -3.13 -11.45
N ALA A 138 2.00 -2.71 -12.06
CA ALA A 138 2.74 -1.48 -11.75
C ALA A 138 2.77 -0.54 -12.97
N ALA A 139 1.63 -0.42 -13.65
CA ALA A 139 1.50 0.42 -14.83
C ALA A 139 1.90 1.88 -14.54
N PRO A 140 2.31 2.67 -15.55
CA PRO A 140 2.76 4.05 -15.37
C PRO A 140 1.76 4.96 -14.66
N GLU A 141 0.46 4.66 -14.74
CA GLU A 141 -0.61 5.41 -14.07
C GLU A 141 -0.92 4.92 -12.64
N VAL A 142 -0.21 3.90 -12.13
CA VAL A 142 -0.57 3.20 -10.89
C VAL A 142 0.31 3.60 -9.71
N VAL A 143 -0.32 4.04 -8.63
CA VAL A 143 0.33 4.33 -7.34
C VAL A 143 -0.10 3.31 -6.29
N ARG A 144 0.87 2.78 -5.52
CA ARG A 144 0.61 1.90 -4.39
C ARG A 144 0.52 2.69 -3.11
N ILE A 145 -0.52 2.43 -2.34
CA ILE A 145 -0.82 3.09 -1.07
C ILE A 145 -0.86 2.03 0.04
N SER A 146 -0.07 2.26 1.10
CA SER A 146 -0.12 1.51 2.36
C SER A 146 -0.64 2.45 3.43
N ILE A 147 -1.90 2.29 3.82
CA ILE A 147 -2.55 3.13 4.81
C ILE A 147 -2.02 2.81 6.21
N GLY A 148 -1.64 3.86 6.93
CA GLY A 148 -1.14 3.83 8.31
C GLY A 148 -2.26 3.86 9.34
N THR A 149 -1.93 4.37 10.53
CA THR A 149 -2.84 4.48 11.68
C THR A 149 -3.21 5.91 12.05
N GLU A 150 -2.91 6.88 11.17
CA GLU A 150 -3.30 8.28 11.31
C GLU A 150 -4.82 8.47 11.27
N ASP A 151 -5.28 9.71 11.50
CA ASP A 151 -6.67 10.07 11.26
C ASP A 151 -7.00 9.95 9.76
N ALA A 152 -8.08 9.25 9.43
CA ALA A 152 -8.45 9.02 8.04
C ALA A 152 -8.88 10.31 7.31
N ASP A 153 -9.43 11.30 8.00
CA ASP A 153 -9.82 12.57 7.38
C ASP A 153 -8.59 13.42 7.04
N ASP A 154 -7.53 13.38 7.86
CA ASP A 154 -6.25 14.02 7.55
C ASP A 154 -5.59 13.38 6.31
N LEU A 155 -5.63 12.05 6.22
CA LEU A 155 -5.11 11.32 5.04
C LEU A 155 -5.91 11.61 3.78
N ILE A 156 -7.24 11.75 3.89
CA ILE A 156 -8.10 12.16 2.77
C ILE A 156 -7.78 13.59 2.34
N ALA A 157 -7.62 14.52 3.29
CA ALA A 157 -7.28 15.90 2.99
C ALA A 157 -5.92 16.02 2.27
N ASP A 158 -4.92 15.25 2.71
CA ASP A 158 -3.61 15.22 2.05
C ASP A 158 -3.68 14.61 0.63
N LEU A 159 -4.45 13.53 0.46
CA LEU A 159 -4.68 12.95 -0.87
C LEU A 159 -5.45 13.91 -1.77
N ASP A 160 -6.47 14.61 -1.27
CA ASP A 160 -7.28 15.54 -2.04
C ASP A 160 -6.45 16.72 -2.57
N GLN A 161 -5.66 17.35 -1.70
CA GLN A 161 -4.80 18.46 -2.12
C GLN A 161 -3.72 18.00 -3.12
N ALA A 162 -3.13 16.82 -2.90
CA ALA A 162 -2.08 16.30 -3.76
C ALA A 162 -2.64 15.85 -5.12
N LEU A 163 -3.83 15.23 -5.16
CA LEU A 163 -4.53 14.89 -6.40
C LEU A 163 -4.94 16.14 -7.17
N ALA A 164 -5.41 17.20 -6.50
CA ALA A 164 -5.75 18.46 -7.14
C ALA A 164 -4.53 19.09 -7.83
N LYS A 165 -3.38 19.09 -7.16
CA LYS A 165 -2.10 19.52 -7.75
C LYS A 165 -1.70 18.57 -8.89
N ALA A 166 -1.82 17.26 -8.73
CA ALA A 166 -1.39 16.27 -9.72
C ALA A 166 -2.13 16.36 -11.05
N THR A 167 -3.44 16.65 -11.02
CA THR A 167 -4.31 16.64 -12.21
C THR A 167 -4.65 18.02 -12.77
N SER A 168 -4.11 19.09 -12.19
CA SER A 168 -4.22 20.47 -12.71
C SER A 168 -3.24 20.76 -13.83
#